data_AF-A0A7C5RI90-F1
#
_entry.id   AF-A0A7C5RI90-F1
#
_cell.length_a   1.000
_cell.length_b   1.000
_cell.length_c   1.000
_cell.angle_alpha   90.00
_cell.angle_beta   90.00
_cell.angle_gamma   90.00
#
_symmetry.space_group_name_H-M   'P 1'
#
loop_
_entity.id
_entity.type
_entity.pdbx_description
1 polymer ?
#
loop_
_entity_poly.entity_id
_entity_poly.type
_entity_poly.pdbx_seq_one_letter_code
_entity_poly.pdbx_strand_id
1 'polypeptide(L)'
;MPMGFFGYTPEEIEEFFEIAEEHKETYSFYLKYILNWRWVASFFGAFLLSILLDPIIISTIYGGSFQRYFALLFINYLVAISILSGDWYYVAMLLSFSKNKRLKFKAFMNLVATSCVDSLLSIAFLTLFVLVLRYNVMQLMLTLNDRYNVPFEMLKGLFKNVPFIILHYLLLEKT
;
A
#
# COMPACT_ATOMS: atom_id res chain seq x y z
N MET A 1 -9.91 14.05 -13.05
CA MET A 1 -10.50 13.30 -11.92
C MET A 1 -10.75 11.90 -12.42
N PRO A 2 -10.11 10.85 -11.88
CA PRO A 2 -10.58 9.53 -12.21
C PRO A 2 -11.97 9.45 -11.57
N MET A 3 -13.01 9.45 -12.39
CA MET A 3 -14.33 9.02 -11.95
C MET A 3 -14.08 7.63 -11.35
N GLY A 4 -14.12 7.52 -10.02
CA GLY A 4 -13.78 6.28 -9.35
C GLY A 4 -14.68 5.13 -9.81
N PHE A 5 -14.42 3.93 -9.31
CA PHE A 5 -15.18 2.71 -9.64
C PHE A 5 -16.72 2.88 -9.61
N PHE A 6 -17.21 3.77 -8.76
CA PHE A 6 -18.60 4.19 -8.69
C PHE A 6 -18.77 5.56 -9.35
N GLY A 7 -19.45 5.58 -10.50
CA GLY A 7 -19.73 6.79 -11.25
C GLY A 7 -20.61 7.80 -10.51
N TYR A 8 -20.35 9.08 -10.76
CA TYR A 8 -21.14 10.20 -10.27
C TYR A 8 -22.16 10.64 -11.32
N THR A 9 -23.32 11.12 -10.88
CA THR A 9 -24.28 11.78 -11.77
C THR A 9 -23.81 13.20 -12.11
N PRO A 10 -24.33 13.84 -13.17
CA PRO A 10 -23.97 15.22 -13.50
C PRO A 10 -24.18 16.19 -12.33
N GLU A 11 -25.28 16.05 -11.58
CA GLU A 11 -25.59 16.90 -10.42
C GLU A 11 -24.61 16.67 -9.25
N GLU A 12 -24.18 15.42 -9.05
CA GLU A 12 -23.18 15.06 -8.04
C GLU A 12 -21.79 15.63 -8.39
N ILE A 13 -21.47 15.72 -9.69
CA ILE A 13 -20.24 16.34 -10.19
C ILE A 13 -20.30 17.85 -9.99
N GLU A 14 -21.43 18.47 -10.31
CA GLU A 14 -21.64 19.91 -10.12
C GLU A 14 -21.50 20.31 -8.63
N GLU A 15 -22.20 19.61 -7.73
CA GLU A 15 -22.08 19.82 -6.27
C GLU A 15 -20.63 19.66 -5.79
N PHE A 16 -19.89 18.67 -6.32
CA PHE A 16 -18.47 18.50 -5.99
C PHE A 16 -17.65 19.75 -6.36
N PHE A 17 -17.82 20.27 -7.57
CA PHE A 17 -17.05 21.41 -8.05
C PHE A 17 -17.42 22.70 -7.30
N GLU A 18 -18.69 22.91 -6.98
CA GLU A 18 -19.14 24.04 -6.17
C GLU A 18 -18.44 24.04 -4.80
N ILE A 19 -18.43 22.89 -4.10
CA ILE A 19 -17.78 22.75 -2.80
C ILE A 19 -16.26 22.96 -2.92
N ALA A 20 -15.64 22.41 -3.97
CA ALA A 20 -14.21 22.57 -4.20
C ALA A 20 -13.82 24.03 -4.50
N GLU A 21 -14.70 24.78 -5.16
CA GLU A 21 -14.49 26.20 -5.45
C GLU A 21 -14.72 27.08 -4.21
N GLU A 22 -15.76 26.79 -3.42
CA GLU A 22 -16.02 27.48 -2.14
C GLU A 22 -14.87 27.28 -1.14
N HIS A 23 -14.22 26.11 -1.16
CA HIS A 23 -13.10 25.77 -0.28
C HIS A 23 -11.74 25.72 -1.01
N LYS A 24 -11.60 26.48 -2.10
CA LYS A 24 -10.42 26.48 -2.97
C LYS A 24 -9.10 26.80 -2.25
N GLU A 25 -9.12 27.69 -1.26
CA GLU A 25 -7.91 28.01 -0.48
C GLU A 25 -7.41 26.80 0.30
N THR A 26 -8.32 26.11 1.00
CA THR A 26 -8.06 24.86 1.73
C THR A 26 -7.57 23.76 0.77
N TYR A 27 -8.17 23.67 -0.42
CA TYR A 27 -7.76 22.74 -1.45
C TYR A 27 -6.36 23.05 -2.01
N SER A 28 -6.05 24.32 -2.26
CA SER A 28 -4.73 24.72 -2.74
C SER A 28 -3.65 24.48 -1.69
N PHE A 29 -3.97 24.70 -0.41
CA PHE A 29 -3.07 24.41 0.71
C PHE A 29 -2.83 22.90 0.79
N TYR A 30 -3.90 22.11 0.71
CA TYR A 30 -3.81 20.65 0.67
C TYR A 30 -2.90 20.16 -0.46
N LEU A 31 -3.16 20.56 -1.71
CA LEU A 31 -2.35 20.17 -2.85
C LEU A 31 -0.89 20.61 -2.69
N LYS A 32 -0.65 21.85 -2.26
CA LYS A 32 0.70 22.41 -2.14
C LYS A 32 1.52 21.75 -1.04
N TYR A 33 0.92 21.34 0.07
CA TYR A 33 1.65 20.73 1.18
C TYR A 33 1.67 19.21 1.09
N ILE A 34 0.55 18.56 0.80
CA ILE A 34 0.49 17.09 0.84
C ILE A 34 1.14 16.46 -0.39
N LEU A 35 0.96 17.01 -1.60
CA LEU A 35 1.65 16.47 -2.78
C LEU A 35 3.16 16.73 -2.74
N ASN A 36 3.59 17.91 -2.27
CA ASN A 36 5.03 18.21 -2.16
C ASN A 36 5.74 17.37 -1.10
N TRP A 37 5.04 16.95 -0.05
CA TRP A 37 5.58 16.10 1.00
C TRP A 37 5.26 14.62 0.81
N ARG A 38 4.61 14.24 -0.30
CA ARG A 38 4.22 12.86 -0.59
C ARG A 38 5.43 11.93 -0.57
N TRP A 39 6.52 12.30 -1.22
CA TRP A 39 7.75 11.49 -1.22
C TRP A 39 8.33 11.29 0.19
N VAL A 40 8.25 12.31 1.05
CA VAL A 40 8.66 12.23 2.46
C VAL A 40 7.75 11.27 3.21
N ALA A 41 6.44 11.39 3.03
CA ALA A 41 5.45 10.51 3.64
C ALA A 41 5.61 9.06 3.17
N SER A 42 5.85 8.82 1.88
CA SER A 42 6.14 7.49 1.32
C SER A 42 7.43 6.91 1.89
N PHE A 43 8.48 7.73 2.08
CA PHE A 43 9.73 7.29 2.69
C PHE A 43 9.55 6.85 4.15
N PHE A 44 8.96 7.70 5.00
CA PHE A 44 8.71 7.32 6.40
C PHE A 44 7.69 6.19 6.53
N GLY A 45 6.67 6.17 5.67
CA GLY A 45 5.71 5.08 5.55
C GLY A 45 6.41 3.75 5.23
N ALA A 46 7.40 3.76 4.34
CA ALA A 46 8.17 2.57 4.01
C ALA A 46 8.99 2.04 5.19
N PHE A 47 9.56 2.91 6.04
CA PHE A 47 10.22 2.49 7.27
C PHE A 47 9.25 1.77 8.22
N LEU A 48 8.07 2.36 8.45
CA LEU A 48 7.05 1.75 9.31
C LEU A 48 6.58 0.40 8.76
N LEU A 49 6.31 0.35 7.44
CA LEU A 49 5.94 -0.89 6.78
C LEU A 49 7.03 -1.96 6.92
N SER A 50 8.31 -1.59 6.78
CA SER A 50 9.41 -2.55 6.88
C SER A 50 9.54 -3.15 8.28
N ILE A 51 9.39 -2.31 9.31
CA ILE A 51 9.39 -2.78 10.71
C ILE A 51 8.29 -3.82 10.94
N LEU A 52 7.12 -3.62 10.34
CA LEU A 52 5.95 -4.47 10.53
C LEU A 52 5.96 -5.72 9.62
N LEU A 53 6.37 -5.56 8.36
CA LEU A 53 6.17 -6.54 7.29
C LEU A 53 7.41 -7.37 7.00
N ASP A 54 8.62 -6.84 7.15
CA ASP A 54 9.86 -7.59 6.86
C ASP A 54 9.94 -8.89 7.67
N PRO A 55 9.62 -8.92 8.98
CA PRO A 55 9.62 -10.18 9.73
C PRO A 55 8.65 -11.23 9.16
N ILE A 56 7.51 -10.78 8.63
CA ILE A 56 6.49 -11.64 8.04
C ILE A 56 6.96 -12.14 6.67
N ILE A 57 7.51 -11.26 5.85
CA ILE A 57 8.13 -11.58 4.55
C ILE A 57 9.22 -12.64 4.74
N ILE A 58 10.15 -12.39 5.65
CA ILE A 58 11.27 -13.29 5.97
C ILE A 58 10.75 -14.64 6.48
N SER A 59 9.77 -14.63 7.40
CA SER A 59 9.15 -15.86 7.89
C SER A 59 8.55 -16.69 6.76
N THR A 60 7.87 -16.05 5.81
CA THR A 60 7.26 -16.73 4.66
C THR A 60 8.30 -17.28 3.69
N ILE A 61 9.43 -16.58 3.48
CA ILE A 61 10.57 -17.09 2.70
C ILE A 61 11.06 -18.41 3.29
N TYR A 62 11.13 -18.53 4.62
CA TYR A 62 11.58 -19.75 5.31
C TYR A 62 10.49 -20.79 5.60
N GLY A 63 9.34 -20.72 4.91
CA GLY A 63 8.30 -21.75 5.04
C GLY A 63 7.06 -21.34 5.83
N GLY A 64 6.97 -20.07 6.26
CA GLY A 64 5.80 -19.52 6.95
C GLY A 64 4.50 -19.56 6.12
N SER A 65 3.39 -19.25 6.79
CA SER A 65 2.04 -19.29 6.22
C SER A 65 1.81 -18.16 5.21
N PHE A 66 1.47 -18.53 3.97
CA PHE A 66 1.07 -17.58 2.94
C PHE A 66 -0.23 -16.84 3.30
N GLN A 67 -1.19 -17.49 3.95
CA GLN A 67 -2.45 -16.82 4.32
C GLN A 67 -2.23 -15.66 5.28
N ARG A 68 -1.40 -15.87 6.32
CA ARG A 68 -1.03 -14.81 7.27
C ARG A 68 -0.26 -13.69 6.59
N TYR A 69 0.65 -14.06 5.69
CA TYR A 69 1.41 -13.13 4.85
C TYR A 69 0.49 -12.24 4.00
N PHE A 70 -0.43 -12.83 3.24
CA PHE A 70 -1.37 -12.08 2.40
C PHE A 70 -2.25 -11.14 3.21
N ALA A 71 -2.85 -11.61 4.31
CA ALA A 71 -3.75 -10.80 5.12
C ALA A 71 -3.05 -9.57 5.72
N LEU A 72 -1.84 -9.75 6.27
CA LEU A 72 -1.09 -8.66 6.89
C LEU A 72 -0.58 -7.66 5.85
N LEU A 73 -0.08 -8.13 4.71
CA LEU A 73 0.29 -7.26 3.59
C LEU A 73 -0.92 -6.47 3.09
N PHE A 74 -2.07 -7.13 2.90
CA PHE A 74 -3.27 -6.49 2.40
C PHE A 74 -3.73 -5.34 3.29
N ILE A 75 -3.87 -5.58 4.59
CA ILE A 75 -4.34 -4.56 5.52
C ILE A 75 -3.36 -3.38 5.59
N ASN A 76 -2.05 -3.66 5.68
CA ASN A 76 -1.05 -2.59 5.83
C ASN A 76 -0.92 -1.75 4.57
N TYR A 77 -0.89 -2.37 3.38
CA TYR A 77 -0.85 -1.61 2.12
C TYR A 77 -2.13 -0.84 1.86
N LEU A 78 -3.30 -1.39 2.19
CA LEU A 78 -4.57 -0.68 2.04
C LEU A 78 -4.58 0.61 2.87
N VAL A 79 -4.14 0.53 4.12
CA VAL A 79 -4.03 1.72 4.98
C VAL A 79 -3.01 2.70 4.42
N ALA A 80 -1.80 2.25 4.10
CA ALA A 80 -0.72 3.12 3.62
C ALA A 80 -1.09 3.83 2.30
N ILE A 81 -1.63 3.09 1.33
CA ILE A 81 -2.05 3.63 0.03
C ILE A 81 -3.19 4.61 0.19
N SER A 82 -4.19 4.29 1.04
CA SER A 82 -5.31 5.21 1.26
C SER A 82 -4.81 6.58 1.71
N ILE A 83 -3.85 6.61 2.65
CA ILE A 83 -3.26 7.84 3.19
C ILE A 83 -2.47 8.61 2.12
N LEU A 84 -1.71 7.89 1.28
CA LEU A 84 -0.79 8.50 0.31
C LEU A 84 -1.45 8.91 -1.02
N SER A 85 -2.57 8.29 -1.41
CA SER A 85 -3.27 8.64 -2.66
C SER A 85 -3.82 10.07 -2.63
N GLY A 86 -4.02 10.61 -1.43
CA GLY A 86 -4.59 11.92 -1.20
C GLY A 86 -6.12 11.99 -1.41
N ASP A 87 -6.74 10.85 -1.76
CA ASP A 87 -8.19 10.76 -1.94
C ASP A 87 -8.95 11.00 -0.63
N TRP A 88 -8.31 10.73 0.52
CA TRP A 88 -8.85 11.03 1.85
C TRP A 88 -9.26 12.49 2.00
N TYR A 89 -8.58 13.42 1.33
CA TYR A 89 -8.97 14.82 1.40
C TYR A 89 -10.30 15.08 0.71
N TYR A 90 -10.47 14.58 -0.51
CA TYR A 90 -11.72 14.77 -1.25
C TYR A 90 -12.88 14.09 -0.51
N VAL A 91 -12.64 12.92 0.06
CA VAL A 91 -13.63 12.24 0.90
C VAL A 91 -13.94 13.05 2.15
N ALA A 92 -12.95 13.54 2.88
CA ALA A 92 -13.16 14.36 4.07
C ALA A 92 -13.91 15.66 3.75
N MET A 93 -13.54 16.36 2.68
CA MET A 93 -14.20 17.56 2.21
C MET A 93 -15.68 17.29 1.90
N LEU A 94 -15.97 16.24 1.13
CA LEU A 94 -17.35 15.87 0.81
C LEU A 94 -18.12 15.43 2.06
N LEU A 95 -17.50 14.67 2.97
CA LEU A 95 -18.14 14.27 4.23
C LEU A 95 -18.53 15.48 5.08
N SER A 96 -17.68 16.51 5.11
CA SER A 96 -17.91 17.73 5.88
C SER A 96 -18.92 18.67 5.24
N PHE A 97 -18.85 18.89 3.92
CA PHE A 97 -19.54 20.03 3.28
C PHE A 97 -20.70 19.63 2.36
N SER A 98 -20.69 18.42 1.78
CA SER A 98 -21.80 18.00 0.91
C SER A 98 -23.09 17.81 1.71
N LYS A 99 -24.23 18.13 1.10
CA LYS A 99 -25.56 17.83 1.67
C LYS A 99 -26.07 16.48 1.17
N ASN A 100 -25.55 16.01 0.05
CA ASN A 100 -25.94 14.76 -0.58
C ASN A 100 -25.28 13.53 0.07
N LYS A 101 -26.08 12.75 0.80
CA LYS A 101 -25.64 11.51 1.44
C LYS A 101 -25.12 10.46 0.44
N ARG A 102 -25.66 10.43 -0.78
CA ARG A 102 -25.25 9.47 -1.81
C ARG A 102 -23.87 9.82 -2.35
N LEU A 103 -23.60 11.11 -2.57
CA LEU A 103 -22.29 11.61 -2.98
C LEU A 103 -21.21 11.27 -1.94
N LYS A 104 -21.49 11.50 -0.66
CA LYS A 104 -20.60 11.11 0.45
C LYS A 104 -20.25 9.63 0.44
N PHE A 105 -21.28 8.79 0.32
CA PHE A 105 -21.09 7.34 0.30
C PHE A 105 -20.29 6.88 -0.93
N LYS A 106 -20.61 7.38 -2.13
CA LYS A 106 -19.87 7.06 -3.35
C LYS A 106 -18.41 7.49 -3.27
N ALA A 107 -18.12 8.67 -2.74
CA ALA A 107 -16.76 9.15 -2.54
C ALA A 107 -15.96 8.23 -1.60
N PHE A 108 -16.55 7.86 -0.46
CA PHE A 108 -15.91 6.90 0.45
C PHE A 108 -15.68 5.53 -0.21
N MET A 109 -16.67 5.02 -0.94
CA MET A 109 -16.55 3.74 -1.64
C MET A 109 -15.50 3.78 -2.76
N ASN A 110 -15.34 4.91 -3.44
CA ASN A 110 -14.29 5.11 -4.44
C ASN A 110 -12.89 5.10 -3.83
N LEU A 111 -12.70 5.75 -2.67
CA LEU A 111 -11.44 5.68 -1.93
C LEU A 111 -11.10 4.23 -1.53
N VAL A 112 -12.07 3.50 -0.97
CA VAL A 112 -11.87 2.11 -0.57
C VAL A 112 -11.56 1.24 -1.78
N ALA A 113 -12.33 1.34 -2.86
CA ALA A 113 -12.13 0.54 -4.07
C ALA A 113 -10.77 0.79 -4.72
N THR A 114 -10.36 2.06 -4.84
CA THR A 114 -9.05 2.44 -5.40
C THR A 114 -7.91 1.91 -4.54
N SER A 115 -7.99 2.14 -3.22
CA SER A 115 -6.99 1.62 -2.27
C SER A 115 -6.90 0.09 -2.31
N CYS A 116 -8.03 -0.61 -2.44
CA CYS A 116 -8.06 -2.07 -2.59
C CYS A 116 -7.36 -2.54 -3.87
N VAL A 117 -7.64 -1.92 -5.02
CA VAL A 117 -7.06 -2.32 -6.31
C VAL A 117 -5.55 -2.08 -6.32
N ASP A 118 -5.11 -0.91 -5.87
CA ASP A 118 -3.68 -0.58 -5.83
C ASP A 118 -2.93 -1.45 -4.81
N SER A 119 -3.58 -1.80 -3.69
CA SER A 119 -3.05 -2.77 -2.73
C SER A 119 -2.88 -4.14 -3.35
N LEU A 120 -3.88 -4.65 -4.08
CA LEU A 120 -3.81 -5.97 -4.73
C LEU A 120 -2.63 -6.06 -5.70
N LEU A 121 -2.38 -5.01 -6.49
CA LEU A 121 -1.23 -4.96 -7.40
C LEU A 121 0.10 -5.02 -6.63
N SER A 122 0.24 -4.20 -5.58
CA SER A 122 1.44 -4.17 -4.73
C SER A 122 1.70 -5.53 -4.06
N ILE A 123 0.64 -6.18 -3.57
CA ILE A 123 0.71 -7.49 -2.92
C ILE A 123 1.03 -8.58 -3.93
N ALA A 124 0.46 -8.55 -5.13
CA ALA A 124 0.75 -9.52 -6.17
C ALA A 124 2.24 -9.50 -6.53
N PHE A 125 2.81 -8.30 -6.69
CA PHE A 125 4.24 -8.12 -6.93
C PHE A 125 5.10 -8.69 -5.79
N LEU A 126 4.80 -8.31 -4.55
CA LEU A 126 5.53 -8.80 -3.37
C LEU A 126 5.42 -10.31 -3.21
N THR A 127 4.24 -10.87 -3.46
CA THR A 127 4.02 -12.31 -3.41
C THR A 127 4.89 -13.04 -4.42
N LEU A 128 4.93 -12.56 -5.66
CA LEU A 128 5.80 -13.13 -6.69
C LEU A 128 7.27 -13.03 -6.27
N PHE A 129 7.70 -11.88 -5.78
CA PHE A 129 9.05 -11.67 -5.26
C PHE A 129 9.40 -12.66 -4.14
N VAL A 130 8.52 -12.84 -3.16
CA VAL A 130 8.70 -13.77 -2.03
C VAL A 130 8.71 -15.23 -2.48
N LEU A 131 7.87 -15.60 -3.45
CA LEU A 131 7.86 -16.95 -4.01
C LEU A 131 9.18 -17.27 -4.72
N VAL A 132 9.66 -16.34 -5.54
CA VAL A 132 10.95 -16.48 -6.24
C VAL A 132 12.09 -16.58 -5.24
N LEU A 133 12.13 -15.71 -4.22
CA LEU A 133 13.14 -15.77 -3.17
C LEU A 133 13.08 -17.09 -2.41
N ARG A 134 11.90 -17.51 -1.95
CA ARG A 134 11.71 -18.79 -1.25
C ARG A 134 12.23 -19.96 -2.05
N TYR A 135 11.91 -20.04 -3.34
CA TYR A 135 12.37 -21.11 -4.21
C TYR A 135 13.90 -21.11 -4.32
N ASN A 136 14.51 -19.96 -4.61
CA ASN A 136 15.97 -19.85 -4.76
C ASN A 136 16.71 -20.15 -3.45
N VAL A 137 16.19 -19.70 -2.32
CA VAL A 137 16.76 -19.96 -0.99
C VAL A 137 16.71 -21.46 -0.68
N MET A 138 15.58 -22.12 -0.96
CA MET A 138 15.45 -23.56 -0.77
C MET A 138 16.44 -24.35 -1.64
N GLN A 139 16.61 -23.98 -2.91
CA GLN A 139 17.59 -24.59 -3.82
C GLN A 139 19.03 -24.39 -3.35
N LEU A 140 19.37 -23.17 -2.91
CA LEU A 140 20.67 -22.86 -2.35
C LEU A 140 20.96 -23.71 -1.11
N MET A 141 19.99 -23.79 -0.19
CA MET A 141 20.15 -24.57 1.04
C MET A 141 20.33 -26.06 0.75
N LEU A 142 19.57 -26.63 -0.19
CA LEU A 142 19.74 -28.02 -0.62
C LEU A 142 21.14 -28.25 -1.18
N THR A 143 21.58 -27.38 -2.08
CA THR A 143 22.92 -27.48 -2.70
C THR A 143 24.04 -27.40 -1.67
N LEU A 144 23.91 -26.52 -0.67
CA LEU A 144 24.91 -26.37 0.39
C LEU A 144 24.92 -27.57 1.36
N ASN A 145 23.74 -28.09 1.69
CA ASN A 145 23.64 -29.29 2.51
C ASN A 145 24.27 -30.50 1.79
N ASP A 146 23.92 -30.72 0.52
CA ASP A 146 24.42 -31.87 -0.25
C ASP A 146 25.93 -31.83 -0.49
N ARG A 147 26.51 -30.63 -0.70
CA ARG A 147 27.95 -30.47 -0.99
C ARG A 147 28.83 -30.32 0.25
N TYR A 148 28.32 -29.68 1.30
CA TYR A 148 29.13 -29.26 2.45
C TYR A 148 28.58 -29.74 3.81
N ASN A 149 27.49 -30.50 3.81
CA ASN A 149 26.81 -31.01 5.01
C ASN A 149 26.43 -29.90 6.02
N VAL A 150 26.10 -28.71 5.48
CA VAL A 150 25.68 -27.56 6.28
C VAL A 150 24.19 -27.69 6.59
N PRO A 151 23.78 -27.74 7.87
CA PRO A 151 22.39 -27.88 8.24
C PRO A 151 21.58 -26.61 7.95
N PHE A 152 20.31 -26.80 7.56
CA PHE A 152 19.39 -25.73 7.15
C PHE A 152 19.23 -24.62 8.19
N GLU A 153 19.35 -24.94 9.47
CA GLU A 153 19.24 -24.02 10.60
C GLU A 153 20.27 -22.90 10.55
N MET A 154 21.50 -23.19 10.09
CA MET A 154 22.55 -22.18 9.97
C MET A 154 22.24 -21.14 8.88
N LEU A 155 21.39 -21.51 7.91
CA LEU A 155 21.00 -20.65 6.79
C LEU A 155 19.75 -19.82 7.08
N LYS A 156 19.02 -20.08 8.18
CA LYS A 156 17.84 -19.29 8.60
C LYS A 156 18.17 -17.83 9.00
N GLY A 157 19.44 -17.44 8.98
CA GLY A 157 19.91 -16.07 9.26
C GLY A 157 20.13 -15.19 8.04
N LEU A 158 20.04 -15.72 6.81
CA LEU A 158 20.52 -15.04 5.59
C LEU A 158 19.84 -13.68 5.36
N PHE A 159 18.54 -13.58 5.63
CA PHE A 159 17.76 -12.34 5.52
C PHE A 159 17.48 -11.64 6.87
N LYS A 160 18.03 -12.11 8.00
CA LYS A 160 17.66 -11.61 9.33
C LYS A 160 17.84 -10.09 9.48
N ASN A 161 18.79 -9.53 8.76
CA ASN A 161 19.13 -8.11 8.78
C ASN A 161 18.94 -7.44 7.41
N VAL A 162 18.14 -8.01 6.51
CA VAL A 162 17.88 -7.43 5.18
C VAL A 162 16.59 -6.63 5.25
N PRO A 163 16.67 -5.30 5.38
CA PRO A 163 15.47 -4.47 5.34
C PRO A 163 14.97 -4.36 3.90
N PHE A 164 13.68 -4.58 3.69
CA PHE A 164 13.04 -4.39 2.38
C PHE A 164 12.49 -2.95 2.21
N ILE A 165 13.01 -1.97 2.97
CA ILE A 165 12.57 -0.57 2.96
C ILE A 165 12.50 0.04 1.57
N ILE A 166 13.53 -0.17 0.74
CA ILE A 166 13.56 0.37 -0.63
C ILE A 166 12.41 -0.23 -1.46
N LEU A 167 12.10 -1.51 -1.27
CA LEU A 167 11.00 -2.17 -1.96
C LEU A 167 9.65 -1.60 -1.54
N HIS A 168 9.45 -1.40 -0.23
CA HIS A 168 8.26 -0.73 0.31
C HIS A 168 8.13 0.70 -0.22
N TYR A 169 9.22 1.46 -0.25
CA TYR A 169 9.24 2.84 -0.76
C TYR A 169 8.84 2.91 -2.23
N LEU A 170 9.44 2.07 -3.08
CA LEU A 170 9.13 2.03 -4.52
C LEU A 170 7.68 1.65 -4.81
N LEU A 171 7.04 0.86 -3.93
CA LEU A 171 5.62 0.52 -4.06
C LEU A 171 4.73 1.67 -3.62
N LEU A 172 5.07 2.33 -2.51
CA LEU A 172 4.32 3.48 -1.97
C LEU A 172 4.52 4.78 -2.75
N GLU A 173 5.62 4.94 -3.48
CA GLU A 173 5.84 6.11 -4.33
C GLU A 173 5.00 6.04 -5.60
N LYS A 174 4.74 4.83 -6.10
CA LYS A 174 4.00 4.58 -7.34
C LYS A 174 2.48 4.69 -7.21
N THR A 175 1.95 4.60 -5.99
CA THR A 175 0.57 4.93 -5.62
C THR A 175 0.44 6.43 -5.40
#